data_AF-A0A7C6TS50-F1
#
_entry.id   AF-A0A7C6TS50-F1
#
_cell.length_a   1.000
_cell.length_b   1.000
_cell.length_c   1.000
_cell.angle_alpha   90.00
_cell.angle_beta   90.00
_cell.angle_gamma   90.00
#
_symmetry.space_group_name_H-M   'P 1'
#
loop_
_entity.id
_entity.type
_entity.pdbx_description
1 polymer ?
#
loop_
_entity_poly.entity_id
_entity_poly.type
_entity_poly.pdbx_seq_one_letter_code
_entity_poly.pdbx_strand_id
1 'polypeptide(L)'
;RDQVESIINPFDMYAIEEALRLKESHGGRVTALTMGPPKAEKELREAAAMGCDDAILLSAREFAGADTWATAYTLAQAIRRLGDYDIILCGRQAMDGDTGQVGPGIANQLEIPQLTYVSRICEIDFAARTIEVERLLEEGRERVQTALPALLTVVKDINRPRTPTPRGLRTARRLEIPVWTPADLPEIDVTRLGLEGSPTRVVRVFSPSVREGRAEMFPADSVEDAAEHLCDRLLADRVI
;
A
#
# COMPACT_ATOMS: atom_id res chain seq x y z
N ARG A 1 -8.34 20.72 -0.09
CA ARG A 1 -7.31 19.71 0.29
C ARG A 1 -6.01 20.37 0.77
N ASP A 2 -5.86 21.70 0.71
CA ASP A 2 -4.60 22.42 1.01
C ASP A 2 -4.22 22.51 2.49
N GLN A 3 -4.99 21.89 3.40
CA GLN A 3 -4.73 21.87 4.84
C GLN A 3 -4.51 20.46 5.40
N VAL A 4 -4.50 19.42 4.56
CA VAL A 4 -4.27 18.04 5.00
C VAL A 4 -2.82 17.68 4.75
N GLU A 5 -2.10 17.39 5.83
CA GLU A 5 -0.71 16.95 5.77
C GLU A 5 -0.60 15.63 5.00
N SER A 6 0.37 15.53 4.10
CA SER A 6 0.71 14.26 3.47
C SER A 6 1.38 13.36 4.50
N ILE A 7 0.98 12.09 4.52
CA ILE A 7 1.45 11.05 5.43
C ILE A 7 1.76 9.79 4.62
N ILE A 8 2.55 8.88 5.19
CA ILE A 8 2.63 7.52 4.67
C ILE A 8 1.23 6.92 4.70
N ASN A 9 0.81 6.34 3.58
CA ASN A 9 -0.46 5.65 3.50
C ASN A 9 -0.54 4.55 4.58
N PRO A 10 -1.63 4.47 5.38
CA PRO A 10 -1.72 3.53 6.50
C PRO A 10 -1.51 2.07 6.11
N PHE A 11 -1.90 1.66 4.90
CA PHE A 11 -1.65 0.30 4.45
C PHE A 11 -0.16 0.03 4.20
N ASP A 12 0.59 1.03 3.74
CA ASP A 12 2.03 0.91 3.53
C ASP A 12 2.79 0.92 4.86
N MET A 13 2.25 1.52 5.93
CA MET A 13 2.83 1.40 7.27
C MET A 13 2.86 -0.06 7.76
N TYR A 14 1.82 -0.85 7.46
CA TYR A 14 1.83 -2.29 7.75
C TYR A 14 2.88 -3.03 6.90
N ALA A 15 3.05 -2.63 5.64
CA ALA A 15 4.01 -3.22 4.73
C ALA A 15 5.46 -2.94 5.19
N ILE A 16 5.75 -1.70 5.59
CA ILE A 16 7.04 -1.31 6.16
C ILE A 16 7.32 -2.10 7.44
N GLU A 17 6.36 -2.15 8.37
CA GLU A 17 6.54 -2.93 9.60
C GLU A 17 6.83 -4.40 9.31
N GLU A 18 6.12 -5.00 8.35
CA GLU A 18 6.34 -6.40 8.02
C GLU A 18 7.74 -6.62 7.43
N ALA A 19 8.20 -5.72 6.56
CA ALA A 19 9.57 -5.76 6.04
C ALA A 19 10.62 -5.68 7.17
N LEU A 20 10.39 -4.83 8.17
CA LEU A 20 11.28 -4.70 9.33
C LEU A 20 11.28 -5.96 10.21
N ARG A 21 10.11 -6.58 10.45
CA ARG A 21 9.99 -7.83 11.19
C ARG A 21 10.67 -9.00 10.48
N LEU A 22 10.56 -9.06 9.15
CA LEU A 22 11.28 -10.04 8.34
C LEU A 22 12.78 -9.84 8.47
N LYS A 23 13.26 -8.59 8.37
CA LYS A 23 14.66 -8.27 8.58
C LYS A 23 15.16 -8.65 9.97
N GLU A 24 14.38 -8.40 11.01
CA GLU A 24 14.73 -8.79 12.39
C GLU A 24 14.83 -10.31 12.57
N SER A 25 13.99 -11.07 11.86
CA SER A 25 13.90 -12.52 12.00
C SER A 25 14.90 -13.28 11.11
N HIS A 26 15.21 -12.74 9.93
CA HIS A 26 15.98 -13.45 8.90
C HIS A 26 17.23 -12.69 8.43
N GLY A 27 17.42 -11.45 8.87
CA GLY A 27 18.44 -10.55 8.33
C GLY A 27 18.04 -9.96 6.97
N GLY A 28 19.02 -9.47 6.23
CA GLY A 28 18.79 -8.79 4.95
C GLY A 28 18.66 -7.27 5.10
N ARG A 29 18.15 -6.62 4.06
CA ARG A 29 18.13 -5.16 3.91
C ARG A 29 16.76 -4.70 3.43
N VAL A 30 16.24 -3.62 4.01
CA VAL A 30 14.93 -3.07 3.67
C VAL A 30 15.10 -1.72 2.98
N THR A 31 14.62 -1.62 1.74
CA THR A 31 14.65 -0.38 0.95
C THR A 31 13.25 0.16 0.76
N ALA A 32 13.00 1.40 1.20
CA ALA A 32 11.77 2.12 0.92
C ALA A 32 11.85 2.78 -0.47
N LEU A 33 10.87 2.54 -1.34
CA LEU A 33 10.81 3.11 -2.68
C LEU A 33 9.48 3.84 -2.85
N THR A 34 9.51 5.08 -3.32
CA THR A 34 8.28 5.83 -3.65
C THR A 34 8.40 6.57 -4.97
N MET A 35 7.28 6.75 -5.67
CA MET A 35 7.16 7.63 -6.82
C MET A 35 6.27 8.81 -6.45
N GLY A 36 6.79 10.02 -6.54
CA GLY A 36 6.04 11.19 -6.12
C GLY A 36 6.79 12.51 -6.31
N PRO A 37 6.13 13.63 -5.96
CA PRO A 37 6.77 14.94 -6.00
C PRO A 37 7.91 15.03 -4.98
N PRO A 38 8.82 16.02 -5.08
CA PRO A 38 9.95 16.17 -4.15
C PRO A 38 9.57 16.18 -2.66
N LYS A 39 8.37 16.68 -2.32
CA LYS A 39 7.85 16.66 -0.95
C LYS A 39 7.71 15.25 -0.35
N ALA A 40 7.58 14.21 -1.18
CA ALA A 40 7.48 12.80 -0.78
C ALA A 40 8.75 12.26 -0.09
N GLU A 41 9.87 12.99 -0.19
CA GLU A 41 11.08 12.68 0.57
C GLU A 41 10.82 12.65 2.08
N LYS A 42 9.88 13.47 2.58
CA LYS A 42 9.53 13.50 4.00
C LYS A 42 9.00 12.15 4.48
N GLU A 43 8.10 11.54 3.72
CA GLU A 43 7.52 10.23 4.01
C GLU A 43 8.60 9.13 3.92
N LEU A 44 9.54 9.21 2.99
CA LEU A 44 10.70 8.31 2.96
C LEU A 44 11.59 8.45 4.20
N ARG A 45 11.80 9.67 4.70
CA ARG A 45 12.54 9.89 5.96
C ARG A 45 11.80 9.33 7.16
N GLU A 46 10.46 9.34 7.15
CA GLU A 46 9.67 8.69 8.19
C GLU A 46 9.85 7.16 8.15
N ALA A 47 9.79 6.53 6.96
CA ALA A 47 10.08 5.10 6.79
C ALA A 47 11.51 4.73 7.25
N ALA A 48 12.50 5.54 6.89
CA ALA A 48 13.88 5.40 7.38
C ALA A 48 13.97 5.55 8.91
N ALA A 49 13.16 6.41 9.51
CA ALA A 49 13.12 6.60 10.96
C ALA A 49 12.50 5.40 11.70
N MET A 50 11.62 4.63 11.03
CA MET A 50 11.10 3.36 11.53
C MET A 50 12.14 2.25 11.50
N GLY A 51 13.04 2.25 10.51
CA GLY A 51 14.16 1.31 10.44
C GLY A 51 14.55 0.82 9.05
N CYS A 52 13.97 1.36 7.97
CA CYS A 52 14.43 1.06 6.61
C CYS A 52 15.91 1.46 6.45
N ASP A 53 16.70 0.59 5.81
CA ASP A 53 18.13 0.81 5.61
C ASP A 53 18.40 1.87 4.55
N ASP A 54 17.63 1.82 3.47
CA ASP A 54 17.77 2.69 2.31
C ASP A 54 16.41 3.26 1.92
N ALA A 55 16.44 4.39 1.23
CA ALA A 55 15.24 5.02 0.68
C ALA A 55 15.54 5.63 -0.69
N ILE A 56 14.61 5.51 -1.63
CA ILE A 56 14.74 6.01 -3.00
C ILE A 56 13.49 6.76 -3.39
N LEU A 57 13.67 7.95 -3.95
CA LEU A 57 12.61 8.77 -4.50
C LEU A 57 12.65 8.76 -6.02
N LEU A 58 11.59 8.30 -6.68
CA LEU A 58 11.36 8.55 -8.11
C LEU A 58 10.60 9.87 -8.25
N SER A 59 11.26 10.90 -8.78
CA SER A 59 10.66 12.23 -8.88
C SER A 59 11.12 12.93 -10.16
N ALA A 60 10.19 13.05 -11.10
CA ALA A 60 10.36 13.73 -12.37
C ALA A 60 9.00 14.20 -12.90
N ARG A 61 8.98 15.20 -13.79
CA ARG A 61 7.73 15.72 -14.36
C ARG A 61 7.07 14.70 -15.27
N GLU A 62 7.88 13.87 -15.90
CA GLU A 62 7.52 12.76 -16.77
C GLU A 62 6.72 11.68 -16.05
N PHE A 63 6.82 11.58 -14.72
CA PHE A 63 6.01 10.67 -13.90
C PHE A 63 4.66 11.27 -13.50
N ALA A 64 4.44 12.58 -13.72
CA ALA A 64 3.26 13.26 -13.24
C ALA A 64 1.99 12.84 -14.01
N GLY A 65 0.88 12.74 -13.28
CA GLY A 65 -0.42 12.37 -13.86
C GLY A 65 -0.54 10.89 -14.26
N ALA A 66 0.39 10.04 -13.80
CA ALA A 66 0.33 8.60 -14.00
C ALA A 66 -0.93 7.99 -13.38
N ASP A 67 -1.58 7.10 -14.13
CA ASP A 67 -2.53 6.14 -13.60
C ASP A 67 -1.82 4.92 -12.98
N THR A 68 -2.58 3.89 -12.61
CA THR A 68 -2.05 2.69 -11.96
C THR A 68 -1.12 1.89 -12.86
N TRP A 69 -1.32 1.89 -14.19
CA TRP A 69 -0.50 1.17 -15.14
C TRP A 69 0.86 1.85 -15.33
N ALA A 70 0.86 3.16 -15.58
CA ALA A 70 2.09 3.94 -15.71
C ALA A 70 2.88 3.97 -14.39
N THR A 71 2.19 4.04 -13.25
CA THR A 71 2.81 3.97 -11.91
C THR A 71 3.48 2.62 -11.69
N ALA A 72 2.77 1.52 -11.93
CA ALA A 72 3.32 0.17 -11.77
C ALA A 72 4.53 -0.08 -12.69
N TYR A 73 4.47 0.39 -13.94
CA TYR A 73 5.60 0.31 -14.87
C TYR A 73 6.82 1.06 -14.34
N THR A 74 6.65 2.31 -13.91
CA THR A 74 7.73 3.16 -13.40
C THR A 74 8.40 2.54 -12.16
N LEU A 75 7.60 2.07 -11.20
CA LEU A 75 8.09 1.40 -9.99
C LEU A 75 8.81 0.08 -10.33
N ALA A 76 8.28 -0.71 -11.27
CA ALA A 76 8.94 -1.93 -11.72
C ALA A 76 10.30 -1.66 -12.37
N GLN A 77 10.46 -0.59 -13.15
CA GLN A 77 11.77 -0.20 -13.71
C GLN A 77 12.78 0.19 -12.61
N ALA A 78 12.33 0.90 -11.58
CA ALA A 78 13.18 1.22 -10.44
C ALA A 78 13.58 -0.03 -9.64
N ILE A 79 12.66 -0.98 -9.47
CA ILE A 79 12.95 -2.26 -8.81
C ILE A 79 13.96 -3.08 -9.64
N ARG A 80 13.85 -3.10 -10.98
CA ARG A 80 14.87 -3.71 -11.84
C ARG A 80 16.25 -3.06 -11.69
N ARG A 81 16.30 -1.73 -11.64
CA ARG A 81 17.56 -0.99 -11.40
C ARG A 81 18.18 -1.31 -10.04
N LEU A 82 17.36 -1.50 -9.02
CA LEU A 82 17.80 -1.87 -7.67
C LEU A 82 18.55 -3.20 -7.65
N GLY A 83 18.20 -4.14 -8.53
CA GLY A 83 18.84 -5.44 -8.67
C GLY A 83 18.08 -6.55 -7.94
N ASP A 84 18.80 -7.41 -7.23
CA ASP A 84 18.23 -8.61 -6.61
C ASP A 84 17.30 -8.27 -5.42
N TYR A 85 16.17 -8.96 -5.35
CA TYR A 85 15.21 -8.91 -4.25
C TYR A 85 14.54 -10.27 -4.08
N ASP A 86 14.11 -10.58 -2.86
CA ASP A 86 13.30 -11.77 -2.58
C ASP A 86 11.81 -11.43 -2.42
N ILE A 87 11.49 -10.31 -1.78
CA ILE A 87 10.12 -9.94 -1.44
C ILE A 87 9.90 -8.46 -1.75
N ILE A 88 8.79 -8.15 -2.42
CA ILE A 88 8.27 -6.78 -2.55
C ILE A 88 7.01 -6.67 -1.69
N LEU A 89 6.97 -5.68 -0.80
CA LEU A 89 5.83 -5.44 0.08
C LEU A 89 5.14 -4.12 -0.29
N CYS A 90 3.84 -4.19 -0.50
CA CYS A 90 2.98 -3.03 -0.72
C CYS A 90 1.81 -3.06 0.28
N GLY A 91 1.23 -1.90 0.59
CA GLY A 91 -0.09 -1.86 1.18
C GLY A 91 -1.15 -2.39 0.20
N ARG A 92 -2.29 -2.84 0.73
CA ARG A 92 -3.46 -3.27 -0.07
C ARG A 92 -3.91 -2.24 -1.10
N GLN A 93 -3.99 -0.97 -0.68
CA GLN A 93 -4.38 0.16 -1.52
C GLN A 93 -3.90 1.47 -0.91
N ALA A 94 -3.86 2.53 -1.72
CA ALA A 94 -3.67 3.90 -1.24
C ALA A 94 -5.03 4.55 -0.97
N MET A 95 -5.17 5.29 0.14
CA MET A 95 -6.46 5.87 0.54
C MET A 95 -6.96 7.02 -0.35
N ASP A 96 -6.11 7.57 -1.22
CA ASP A 96 -6.46 8.69 -2.09
C ASP A 96 -7.12 8.24 -3.40
N GLY A 97 -6.53 7.25 -4.07
CA GLY A 97 -7.05 6.65 -5.31
C GLY A 97 -7.91 5.39 -5.09
N ASP A 98 -7.70 4.69 -3.98
CA ASP A 98 -8.47 3.50 -3.54
C ASP A 98 -8.58 2.34 -4.54
N THR A 99 -7.65 2.27 -5.51
CA THR A 99 -7.73 1.30 -6.61
C THR A 99 -7.24 -0.10 -6.25
N GLY A 100 -6.23 -0.20 -5.38
CA GLY A 100 -5.57 -1.46 -5.02
C GLY A 100 -4.82 -2.16 -6.18
N GLN A 101 -4.53 -1.44 -7.27
CA GLN A 101 -4.01 -2.06 -8.51
C GLN A 101 -2.49 -2.00 -8.65
N VAL A 102 -1.80 -1.06 -7.99
CA VAL A 102 -0.38 -0.81 -8.23
C VAL A 102 0.50 -2.00 -7.82
N GLY A 103 0.27 -2.59 -6.64
CA GLY A 103 1.00 -3.79 -6.20
C GLY A 103 0.90 -4.94 -7.21
N PRO A 104 -0.32 -5.41 -7.56
CA PRO A 104 -0.52 -6.40 -8.62
C PRO A 104 0.08 -6.00 -9.97
N GLY A 105 -0.02 -4.72 -10.33
CA GLY A 105 0.58 -4.17 -11.54
C GLY A 105 2.10 -4.33 -11.55
N ILE A 106 2.79 -4.04 -10.44
CA ILE A 106 4.24 -4.20 -10.32
C ILE A 106 4.61 -5.68 -10.49
N ALA A 107 3.90 -6.58 -9.82
CA ALA A 107 4.16 -8.02 -9.92
C ALA A 107 4.05 -8.52 -11.36
N ASN A 108 3.02 -8.07 -12.08
CA ASN A 108 2.82 -8.39 -13.49
C ASN A 108 3.94 -7.80 -14.38
N GLN A 109 4.32 -6.54 -14.16
CA GLN A 109 5.41 -5.91 -14.91
C GLN A 109 6.76 -6.61 -14.69
N LEU A 110 6.98 -7.22 -13.52
CA LEU A 110 8.19 -7.97 -13.16
C LEU A 110 8.10 -9.47 -13.47
N GLU A 111 6.92 -9.96 -13.88
CA GLU A 111 6.65 -11.38 -14.16
C GLU A 111 6.89 -12.31 -12.95
N ILE A 112 6.55 -11.84 -11.76
CA ILE A 112 6.70 -12.60 -10.50
C ILE A 112 5.34 -12.96 -9.88
N PRO A 113 5.27 -14.03 -9.07
CA PRO A 113 4.08 -14.35 -8.29
C PRO A 113 3.63 -13.20 -7.38
N GLN A 114 2.32 -13.15 -7.15
CA GLN A 114 1.70 -12.19 -6.24
C GLN A 114 0.79 -12.86 -5.20
N LEU A 115 0.83 -12.32 -3.99
CA LEU A 115 -0.01 -12.69 -2.87
C LEU A 115 -0.72 -11.43 -2.37
N THR A 116 -1.97 -11.25 -2.79
CA THR A 116 -2.77 -10.09 -2.38
C THR A 116 -3.50 -10.33 -1.08
N TYR A 117 -3.93 -9.26 -0.40
CA TYR A 117 -4.71 -9.29 0.84
C TYR A 117 -4.09 -10.15 1.97
N VAL A 118 -2.76 -10.14 2.10
CA VAL A 118 -2.04 -10.95 3.08
C VAL A 118 -2.30 -10.43 4.49
N SER A 119 -2.83 -11.32 5.33
CA SER A 119 -3.16 -11.09 6.73
C SER A 119 -2.18 -11.75 7.70
N ARG A 120 -1.37 -12.70 7.22
CA ARG A 120 -0.28 -13.34 7.97
C ARG A 120 0.73 -13.95 7.00
N ILE A 121 2.02 -13.85 7.31
CA ILE A 121 3.05 -14.73 6.74
C ILE A 121 3.18 -15.95 7.66
N CYS A 122 2.91 -17.14 7.12
CA CYS A 122 2.94 -18.39 7.89
C CYS A 122 4.36 -18.93 8.01
N GLU A 123 5.07 -18.98 6.88
CA GLU A 123 6.40 -19.57 6.76
C GLU A 123 7.14 -18.95 5.57
N ILE A 124 8.46 -18.79 5.72
CA ILE A 124 9.38 -18.42 4.65
C ILE A 124 10.59 -19.34 4.71
N ASP A 125 10.91 -19.99 3.60
CA ASP A 125 12.15 -20.72 3.41
C ASP A 125 12.95 -20.08 2.26
N PHE A 126 13.97 -19.30 2.61
CA PHE A 126 14.86 -18.65 1.63
C PHE A 126 15.74 -19.66 0.87
N ALA A 127 16.05 -20.82 1.46
CA ALA A 127 16.87 -21.84 0.82
C ALA A 127 16.06 -22.63 -0.21
N ALA A 128 14.83 -23.03 0.13
CA ALA A 128 13.89 -23.65 -0.80
C ALA A 128 13.20 -22.64 -1.74
N ARG A 129 13.36 -21.34 -1.47
CA ARG A 129 12.74 -20.22 -2.18
C ARG A 129 11.21 -20.30 -2.17
N THR A 130 10.61 -20.52 -1.01
CA THR A 130 9.16 -20.62 -0.84
C THR A 130 8.64 -19.66 0.23
N ILE A 131 7.39 -19.25 0.06
CA ILE A 131 6.65 -18.46 1.05
C ILE A 131 5.21 -18.96 1.14
N GLU A 132 4.71 -19.16 2.35
CA GLU A 132 3.30 -19.45 2.66
C GLU A 132 2.68 -18.30 3.45
N VAL A 133 1.46 -17.91 3.07
CA VAL A 133 0.71 -16.82 3.71
C VAL A 133 -0.75 -17.21 3.98
N GLU A 134 -1.40 -16.51 4.92
CA GLU A 134 -2.87 -16.45 4.97
C GLU A 134 -3.38 -15.20 4.25
N ARG A 135 -4.15 -15.41 3.19
CA ARG A 135 -4.90 -14.38 2.47
C ARG A 135 -6.28 -14.21 3.07
N LEU A 136 -6.70 -12.97 3.29
CA LEU A 136 -8.05 -12.62 3.70
C LEU A 136 -8.98 -12.57 2.48
N LEU A 137 -10.12 -13.26 2.57
CA LEU A 137 -11.24 -13.24 1.63
C LEU A 137 -12.49 -12.69 2.34
N GLU A 138 -13.56 -12.45 1.60
CA GLU A 138 -14.83 -11.96 2.16
C GLU A 138 -15.44 -12.95 3.17
N GLU A 139 -15.37 -14.25 2.88
CA GLU A 139 -15.99 -15.31 3.69
C GLU A 139 -14.99 -16.06 4.59
N GLY A 140 -13.73 -15.64 4.66
CA GLY A 140 -12.75 -16.33 5.49
C GLY A 140 -11.29 -16.07 5.14
N ARG A 141 -10.44 -17.06 5.39
CA ARG A 141 -9.00 -17.01 5.12
C ARG A 141 -8.57 -18.26 4.36
N GLU A 142 -7.67 -18.10 3.41
CA GLU A 142 -7.05 -19.20 2.67
C GLU A 142 -5.53 -19.20 2.90
N ARG A 143 -4.92 -20.39 2.93
CA ARG A 143 -3.47 -20.53 2.92
C ARG A 143 -2.98 -20.71 1.50
N VAL A 144 -2.00 -19.92 1.10
CA VAL A 144 -1.45 -19.91 -0.25
C VAL A 144 0.06 -19.94 -0.18
N GLN A 145 0.66 -20.85 -0.93
CA GLN A 145 2.11 -20.97 -1.06
C GLN A 145 2.56 -20.63 -2.48
N THR A 146 3.70 -19.95 -2.61
CA THR A 146 4.35 -19.67 -3.90
C THR A 146 5.88 -19.69 -3.78
N ALA A 147 6.57 -19.65 -4.93
CA ALA A 147 8.01 -19.46 -5.01
C ALA A 147 8.42 -17.98 -4.84
N LEU A 148 9.65 -17.76 -4.37
CA LEU A 148 10.34 -16.47 -4.34
C LEU A 148 11.13 -16.24 -5.65
N PRO A 149 11.24 -14.99 -6.14
CA PRO A 149 10.75 -13.77 -5.51
C PRO A 149 9.24 -13.59 -5.66
N ALA A 150 8.60 -12.89 -4.72
CA ALA A 150 7.15 -12.65 -4.77
C ALA A 150 6.78 -11.25 -4.30
N LEU A 151 5.68 -10.73 -4.83
CA LEU A 151 5.06 -9.48 -4.34
C LEU A 151 3.90 -9.78 -3.41
N LEU A 152 3.89 -9.13 -2.25
CA LEU A 152 2.84 -9.23 -1.25
C LEU A 152 2.13 -7.88 -1.11
N THR A 153 0.80 -7.87 -1.14
CA THR A 153 0.02 -6.72 -0.64
C THR A 153 -0.58 -7.06 0.70
N VAL A 154 -0.37 -6.23 1.72
CA VAL A 154 -0.78 -6.55 3.10
C VAL A 154 -2.00 -5.76 3.57
N VAL A 155 -2.76 -6.37 4.48
CA VAL A 155 -3.89 -5.75 5.18
C VAL A 155 -3.54 -5.47 6.64
N LYS A 156 -4.36 -4.66 7.33
CA LYS A 156 -4.15 -4.26 8.73
C LYS A 156 -3.96 -5.42 9.73
N ASP A 157 -4.44 -6.61 9.39
CA ASP A 157 -4.38 -7.78 10.27
C ASP A 157 -2.96 -8.37 10.39
N ILE A 158 -2.04 -8.01 9.47
CA ILE A 158 -0.68 -8.56 9.39
C ILE A 158 0.18 -8.22 10.61
N ASN A 159 0.07 -6.98 11.12
CA ASN A 159 0.87 -6.48 12.24
C ASN A 159 0.30 -5.16 12.80
N ARG A 160 1.02 -4.58 13.76
CA ARG A 160 0.82 -3.21 14.23
C ARG A 160 2.12 -2.42 14.01
N PRO A 161 2.11 -1.35 13.21
CA PRO A 161 3.32 -0.59 12.91
C PRO A 161 3.96 0.01 14.15
N ARG A 162 5.29 -0.10 14.26
CA ARG A 162 6.05 0.56 15.31
C ARG A 162 6.10 2.08 15.12
N THR A 163 6.38 2.79 16.21
CA THR A 163 6.68 4.23 16.15
C THR A 163 8.18 4.47 16.01
N PRO A 164 8.61 5.52 15.28
CA PRO A 164 10.01 5.88 15.18
C PRO A 164 10.64 6.19 16.54
N THR A 165 11.88 5.72 16.75
CA THR A 165 12.64 6.02 17.97
C THR A 165 13.46 7.31 17.81
N PRO A 166 13.88 7.98 18.89
CA PRO A 166 14.79 9.13 18.81
C PRO A 166 16.13 8.82 18.13
N ARG A 167 16.57 7.55 18.18
CA ARG A 167 17.75 7.09 17.42
C ARG A 167 17.42 6.98 15.93
N GLY A 168 16.30 6.35 15.59
CA GLY A 168 15.81 6.23 14.21
C GLY A 168 15.66 7.59 13.53
N LEU A 169 15.04 8.56 14.21
CA LEU A 169 14.91 9.94 13.72
C LEU A 169 16.26 10.60 13.40
N ARG A 170 17.31 10.32 14.19
CA ARG A 170 18.66 10.85 13.93
C ARG A 170 19.33 10.17 12.75
N THR A 171 19.18 8.86 12.61
CA THR A 171 19.70 8.11 11.46
C THR A 171 19.02 8.55 10.17
N ALA A 172 17.69 8.66 10.17
CA ALA A 172 16.90 9.07 9.00
C ALA A 172 17.23 10.47 8.49
N ARG A 173 17.58 11.41 9.38
CA ARG A 173 18.04 12.75 8.98
C ARG A 173 19.37 12.74 8.23
N ARG A 174 20.20 11.72 8.46
CA ARG A 174 21.53 11.57 7.82
C ARG A 174 21.51 10.64 6.62
N LEU A 175 20.44 9.86 6.45
CA LEU A 175 20.28 8.98 5.30
C LEU A 175 20.25 9.82 4.03
N GLU A 176 21.10 9.45 3.08
CA GLU A 176 21.07 9.96 1.72
C GLU A 176 19.91 9.29 0.98
N ILE A 177 19.03 10.10 0.40
CA ILE A 177 17.87 9.62 -0.36
C ILE A 177 18.10 10.03 -1.80
N PRO A 178 18.67 9.13 -2.63
CA PRO A 178 18.85 9.44 -4.05
C PRO A 178 17.50 9.70 -4.70
N VAL A 179 17.49 10.71 -5.56
CA VAL A 179 16.35 11.04 -6.41
C VAL A 179 16.65 10.51 -7.80
N TRP A 180 15.86 9.55 -8.26
CA TRP A 180 15.97 8.99 -9.60
C TRP A 180 14.94 9.62 -10.53
N THR A 181 15.40 9.90 -11.74
CA THR A 181 14.64 10.43 -12.86
C THR A 181 14.55 9.36 -13.96
N PRO A 182 13.80 9.57 -15.07
CA PRO A 182 13.84 8.64 -16.19
C PRO A 182 15.26 8.38 -16.71
N ALA A 183 16.15 9.37 -16.67
CA ALA A 183 17.55 9.22 -17.11
C ALA A 183 18.35 8.23 -16.24
N ASP A 184 17.88 7.96 -15.03
CA ASP A 184 18.45 6.97 -14.13
C ASP A 184 17.93 5.56 -14.46
N LEU A 185 16.74 5.40 -15.02
CA LEU A 185 16.14 4.08 -15.16
C LEU A 185 16.60 3.43 -16.48
N PRO A 186 17.35 2.31 -16.43
CA PRO A 186 17.85 1.66 -17.65
C PRO A 186 16.67 1.13 -18.46
N GLU A 187 16.75 1.26 -19.79
CA GLU A 187 15.77 0.72 -20.74
C GLU A 187 14.32 1.20 -20.52
N ILE A 188 14.15 2.37 -19.89
CA ILE A 188 12.83 2.94 -19.68
C ILE A 188 12.25 3.50 -20.99
N ASP A 189 11.02 3.11 -21.29
CA ASP A 189 10.22 3.66 -22.37
C ASP A 189 9.46 4.88 -21.83
N VAL A 190 9.92 6.06 -22.20
CA VAL A 190 9.34 7.33 -21.76
C VAL A 190 7.88 7.50 -22.18
N THR A 191 7.45 6.82 -23.24
CA THR A 191 6.05 6.89 -23.72
C THR A 191 5.09 6.14 -22.81
N ARG A 192 5.61 5.32 -21.88
CA ARG A 192 4.84 4.56 -20.90
C ARG A 192 4.81 5.23 -19.52
N LEU A 193 5.29 6.47 -19.42
CA LEU A 193 5.37 7.22 -18.17
C LEU A 193 4.25 8.27 -18.05
N GLY A 194 3.92 8.59 -16.81
CA GLY A 194 3.04 9.71 -16.50
C GLY A 194 1.69 9.65 -17.22
N LEU A 195 1.16 10.84 -17.50
CA LEU A 195 -0.13 10.98 -18.18
C LEU A 195 -0.13 10.41 -19.61
N GLU A 196 1.00 10.45 -20.32
CA GLU A 196 1.09 9.95 -21.70
C GLU A 196 0.99 8.43 -21.76
N GLY A 197 1.67 7.74 -20.85
CA GLY A 197 1.64 6.29 -20.71
C GLY A 197 0.40 5.74 -19.99
N SER A 198 -0.51 6.61 -19.55
CA SER A 198 -1.69 6.22 -18.81
C SER A 198 -2.84 5.82 -19.75
N PRO A 199 -3.27 4.55 -19.79
CA PRO A 199 -4.45 4.14 -20.55
C PRO A 199 -5.75 4.77 -20.02
N THR A 200 -5.78 5.22 -18.76
CA THR A 200 -6.96 5.86 -18.16
C THR A 200 -6.73 7.35 -17.90
N ARG A 201 -7.81 8.15 -17.97
CA ARG A 201 -7.76 9.59 -17.72
C ARG A 201 -8.95 10.02 -16.85
N VAL A 202 -8.67 10.71 -15.75
CA VAL A 202 -9.71 11.27 -14.88
C VAL A 202 -10.27 12.54 -15.52
N VAL A 203 -11.44 12.44 -16.14
CA VAL A 203 -12.08 13.56 -16.85
C VAL A 203 -12.75 14.55 -15.90
N ARG A 204 -13.32 14.05 -14.79
CA ARG A 204 -14.07 14.87 -13.84
C ARG A 204 -13.99 14.29 -12.43
N VAL A 205 -13.78 15.16 -11.45
CA VAL A 205 -13.89 14.86 -10.02
C VAL A 205 -14.99 15.74 -9.45
N PHE A 206 -15.89 15.17 -8.66
CA PHE A 206 -16.98 15.89 -8.00
C PHE A 206 -17.22 15.28 -6.61
N SER A 207 -17.72 16.10 -5.69
CA SER A 207 -18.16 15.59 -4.39
C SER A 207 -19.53 14.95 -4.55
N PRO A 208 -19.75 13.72 -4.04
CA PRO A 208 -21.09 13.17 -3.99
C PRO A 208 -21.99 14.07 -3.15
N SER A 209 -23.27 14.15 -3.49
CA SER A 209 -24.26 14.85 -2.66
C SER A 209 -24.29 14.20 -1.28
N VAL A 210 -24.38 15.02 -0.23
CA VAL A 210 -24.60 14.53 1.12
C VAL A 210 -25.87 13.68 1.10
N ARG A 211 -25.78 12.43 1.57
CA ARG A 211 -26.98 11.60 1.74
C ARG A 211 -27.82 12.23 2.84
N GLU A 212 -28.96 12.78 2.48
CA GLU A 212 -29.97 13.20 3.45
C GLU A 212 -30.62 11.93 4.03
N GLY A 213 -30.00 11.40 5.10
CA GLY A 213 -30.59 10.34 5.90
C GLY A 213 -31.55 10.95 6.91
N ARG A 214 -32.81 10.52 6.94
CA ARG A 214 -33.69 10.78 8.07
C ARG A 214 -33.41 9.73 9.13
N ALA A 215 -32.72 10.13 10.19
CA ALA A 215 -32.62 9.30 11.39
C ALA A 215 -33.94 9.40 12.16
N GLU A 216 -34.65 8.28 12.26
CA GLU A 216 -35.81 8.15 13.15
C GLU A 216 -35.33 7.52 14.46
N MET A 217 -35.51 8.25 15.57
CA MET A 217 -35.21 7.75 16.91
C MET A 217 -36.53 7.29 17.52
N PHE A 218 -36.62 6.00 17.87
CA PHE A 218 -37.81 5.46 18.52
C PHE A 218 -37.69 5.65 20.04
N PRO A 219 -38.55 6.47 20.67
CA PRO A 219 -38.64 6.49 22.12
C PRO A 219 -39.21 5.15 22.59
N ALA A 220 -38.61 4.60 23.64
CA ALA A 220 -39.02 3.34 24.25
C ALA A 220 -38.74 3.39 25.75
N ASP A 221 -39.63 2.79 26.53
CA ASP A 221 -39.57 2.80 27.99
C ASP A 221 -38.66 1.68 28.55
N SER A 222 -38.32 0.71 27.70
CA SER A 222 -37.38 -0.38 27.99
C SER A 222 -36.49 -0.71 26.78
N VAL A 223 -35.43 -1.49 27.01
CA VAL A 223 -34.53 -1.95 25.93
C VAL A 223 -35.24 -2.94 25.01
N GLU A 224 -36.11 -3.76 25.60
CA GLU A 224 -36.92 -4.76 24.92
C GLU A 224 -37.88 -4.09 23.93
N ASP A 225 -38.61 -3.05 24.37
CA ASP A 225 -39.54 -2.30 23.50
C ASP A 225 -38.79 -1.58 22.37
N ALA A 226 -37.59 -1.06 22.65
CA ALA A 226 -36.75 -0.41 21.64
C ALA A 226 -36.32 -1.39 20.53
N ALA A 227 -35.96 -2.62 20.92
CA ALA A 227 -35.54 -3.67 20.01
C ALA A 227 -36.71 -4.15 19.14
N GLU A 228 -37.90 -4.32 19.72
CA GLU A 228 -39.11 -4.72 18.99
C GLU A 228 -39.51 -3.67 17.95
N HIS A 229 -39.61 -2.40 18.35
CA HIS A 229 -39.91 -1.29 17.44
C HIS A 229 -38.91 -1.17 16.28
N LEU A 230 -37.62 -1.37 16.56
CA LEU A 230 -36.58 -1.34 15.54
C LEU A 230 -36.72 -2.50 14.55
N CYS A 231 -36.90 -3.73 15.05
CA CYS A 231 -37.09 -4.92 14.21
C CYS A 231 -38.31 -4.76 13.28
N ASP A 232 -39.44 -4.33 13.83
CA ASP A 232 -40.66 -4.11 13.05
C ASP A 232 -40.45 -3.07 11.95
N ARG A 233 -39.76 -1.97 12.25
CA ARG A 233 -39.47 -0.94 11.25
C ARG A 233 -38.52 -1.45 10.17
N LEU A 234 -37.45 -2.16 10.55
CA LEU A 234 -36.47 -2.70 9.60
C LEU A 234 -37.12 -3.71 8.64
N LEU A 235 -38.03 -4.55 9.14
CA LEU A 235 -38.83 -5.47 8.32
C LEU A 235 -39.79 -4.71 7.39
N ALA A 236 -40.51 -3.72 7.92
CA ALA A 236 -41.45 -2.91 7.15
C ALA A 236 -40.75 -2.15 6.00
N ASP A 237 -39.54 -1.64 6.25
CA ASP A 237 -38.71 -0.92 5.28
C ASP A 237 -37.85 -1.85 4.40
N ARG A 238 -37.92 -3.18 4.62
CA ARG A 238 -37.15 -4.21 3.89
C ARG A 238 -35.64 -3.97 3.90
N VAL A 239 -35.14 -3.49 5.04
CA VAL A 239 -33.69 -3.33 5.29
C VAL A 239 -33.07 -4.67 5.67
N ILE A 240 -33.84 -5.52 6.34
CA ILE A 240 -33.53 -6.90 6.69
C ILE A 240 -34.61 -7.85 6.17
#